data_AF-A0A1I1TYI0-F1
#
_entry.id   AF-A0A1I1TYI0-F1
#
_cell.length_a   1.000
_cell.length_b   1.000
_cell.length_c   1.000
_cell.angle_alpha   90.00
_cell.angle_beta   90.00
_cell.angle_gamma   90.00
#
_symmetry.space_group_name_H-M   'P 1'
#
loop_
_entity.id
_entity.type
_entity.pdbx_description
1 polymer ?
#
loop_
_entity_poly.entity_id
_entity_poly.type
_entity_poly.pdbx_seq_one_letter_code
_entity_poly.pdbx_strand_id
1 'polypeptide(L)'
;MLLNQKYEIFPTEAQKEVLDRWLQYCRQTYNSALLDKERKYKQNKENYDRYDMQRQLTLDKKTYPFLKEMPSQPLQEVFVRLKKAFDHFFRKDAKYPKQKKYKDYNSMTFPQFGFKPNGKHRYAMSFSDNDKLYNKKLGEIEILLHRPLEGTIKQLILKR
;
A
#
# COMPACT_ATOMS: atom_id res chain seq x y z
N MET A 1 10.71 18.06 11.87
CA MET A 1 11.51 17.40 10.81
C MET A 1 10.88 16.06 10.48
N LEU A 2 10.81 15.66 9.20
CA LEU A 2 10.42 14.30 8.80
C LEU A 2 11.71 13.51 8.53
N LEU A 3 11.89 12.39 9.23
CA LEU A 3 13.03 11.50 9.05
C LEU A 3 12.59 10.26 8.27
N ASN A 4 13.32 9.92 7.21
CA ASN A 4 13.13 8.67 6.48
C ASN A 4 14.26 7.71 6.88
N GLN A 5 13.89 6.60 7.50
CA GLN A 5 14.82 5.54 7.90
C GLN A 5 14.51 4.26 7.13
N LYS A 6 15.57 3.52 6.75
CA LYS A 6 15.45 2.26 6.02
C LYS A 6 16.12 1.17 6.83
N TYR A 7 15.42 0.06 7.01
CA TYR A 7 15.87 -1.11 7.74
C TYR A 7 15.64 -2.36 6.91
N GLU A 8 16.42 -3.40 7.18
CA GLU A 8 16.28 -4.71 6.55
C GLU A 8 15.40 -5.60 7.42
N ILE A 9 14.54 -6.40 6.77
CA ILE A 9 13.67 -7.37 7.42
C ILE A 9 14.03 -8.76 6.94
N PHE A 10 13.85 -9.77 7.79
CA PHE A 10 14.13 -11.17 7.47
C PHE A 10 12.84 -11.99 7.59
N PRO A 11 11.93 -11.88 6.61
CA PRO A 11 10.75 -12.73 6.55
C PRO A 11 11.11 -14.17 6.24
N THR A 12 10.33 -15.11 6.77
CA THR A 12 10.36 -16.53 6.35
C THR A 12 9.90 -16.66 4.90
N GLU A 13 10.19 -17.80 4.25
CA GLU A 13 9.76 -18.04 2.87
C GLU A 13 8.23 -17.92 2.71
N ALA A 14 7.45 -18.45 3.66
CA ALA A 14 6.00 -18.30 3.66
C ALA A 14 5.55 -16.82 3.77
N GLN A 15 6.24 -16.02 4.58
CA GLN A 15 5.96 -14.59 4.70
C GLN A 15 6.33 -13.83 3.41
N LYS A 16 7.45 -14.18 2.76
CA LYS A 16 7.86 -13.61 1.47
C LYS A 16 6.80 -13.84 0.41
N GLU A 17 6.28 -15.07 0.30
CA GLU A 17 5.20 -15.38 -0.64
C GLU A 17 3.94 -14.54 -0.39
N VAL A 18 3.54 -14.39 0.89
CA VAL A 18 2.37 -13.56 1.24
C VAL A 18 2.62 -12.09 0.90
N LEU A 19 3.78 -11.54 1.22
CA LEU A 19 4.16 -10.17 0.88
C LEU A 19 4.19 -9.94 -0.63
N ASP A 20 4.67 -10.92 -1.39
CA ASP A 20 4.67 -10.86 -2.86
C ASP A 20 3.26 -10.92 -3.44
N ARG A 21 2.37 -11.76 -2.88
CA ARG A 21 0.93 -11.76 -3.23
C ARG A 21 0.30 -10.41 -2.95
N TRP A 22 0.57 -9.79 -1.80
CA TRP A 22 0.05 -8.46 -1.46
C TRP A 22 0.55 -7.37 -2.44
N LEU A 23 1.82 -7.42 -2.85
CA LEU A 23 2.32 -6.56 -3.92
C LEU A 23 1.57 -6.78 -5.23
N GLN A 24 1.25 -8.03 -5.58
CA GLN A 24 0.46 -8.34 -6.77
C GLN A 24 -0.95 -7.77 -6.70
N TYR A 25 -1.63 -7.90 -5.56
CA TYR A 25 -2.95 -7.32 -5.38
C TYR A 25 -2.91 -5.80 -5.53
N CYS A 26 -1.93 -5.13 -4.92
CA CYS A 26 -1.76 -3.68 -5.10
C CYS A 26 -1.50 -3.28 -6.56
N ARG A 27 -0.66 -4.05 -7.28
CA ARG A 27 -0.38 -3.83 -8.70
C ARG A 27 -1.63 -4.00 -9.56
N GLN A 28 -2.40 -5.06 -9.33
CA GLN A 28 -3.64 -5.34 -10.06
C GLN A 28 -4.69 -4.25 -9.80
N THR A 29 -4.89 -3.86 -8.54
CA THR A 29 -5.78 -2.75 -8.16
C THR A 29 -5.36 -1.44 -8.83
N TYR A 30 -4.05 -1.16 -8.92
CA TYR A 30 -3.56 0.04 -9.62
C TYR A 30 -3.94 0.01 -11.10
N ASN A 31 -3.66 -1.12 -11.77
CA ASN A 31 -3.89 -1.26 -13.20
C ASN A 31 -5.39 -1.23 -13.53
N SER A 32 -6.23 -1.86 -12.72
CA SER A 32 -7.70 -1.81 -12.87
C SER A 32 -8.21 -0.38 -12.74
N ALA A 33 -7.83 0.34 -11.67
CA ALA A 33 -8.28 1.71 -11.47
C ALA A 33 -7.81 2.68 -12.57
N LEU A 34 -6.60 2.48 -13.11
CA LEU A 34 -6.12 3.24 -14.26
C LEU A 34 -6.99 2.96 -15.50
N LEU A 35 -7.25 1.69 -15.81
CA LEU A 35 -8.12 1.30 -16.94
C LEU A 35 -9.54 1.83 -16.81
N ASP A 36 -10.12 1.79 -15.60
CA ASP A 36 -11.46 2.30 -15.36
C ASP A 36 -11.52 3.82 -15.53
N LYS A 37 -10.49 4.54 -15.05
CA LYS A 37 -10.36 5.98 -15.27
C LYS A 37 -10.28 6.32 -16.77
N GLU A 38 -9.44 5.60 -17.51
CA GLU A 38 -9.29 5.76 -18.96
C GLU A 38 -10.60 5.50 -19.70
N ARG A 39 -11.31 4.41 -19.35
CA ARG A 39 -12.59 4.02 -19.96
C ARG A 39 -13.68 5.06 -19.71
N LYS A 40 -13.88 5.46 -18.46
CA LYS A 40 -14.88 6.47 -18.06
C LYS A 40 -14.63 7.81 -18.73
N TYR A 41 -13.36 8.22 -18.82
CA TYR A 41 -13.00 9.44 -19.54
C TYR A 41 -13.24 9.31 -21.05
N LYS A 42 -12.91 8.18 -21.67
CA LYS A 42 -13.12 7.96 -23.11
C LYS A 42 -14.61 7.96 -23.48
N GLN A 43 -15.46 7.34 -22.66
CA GLN A 43 -16.90 7.20 -22.93
C GLN A 43 -17.67 8.48 -22.64
N ASN A 44 -17.48 9.05 -21.44
CA ASN A 44 -18.39 10.06 -20.90
C ASN A 44 -17.68 11.36 -20.49
N LYS A 45 -16.36 11.48 -20.70
CA LYS A 45 -15.52 12.57 -20.13
C LYS A 45 -15.67 12.71 -18.61
N GLU A 46 -16.07 11.64 -17.94
CA GLU A 46 -16.32 11.62 -16.50
C GLU A 46 -15.00 11.77 -15.74
N ASN A 47 -15.01 12.60 -14.70
CA ASN A 47 -13.91 12.64 -13.76
C ASN A 47 -14.05 11.50 -12.76
N TYR A 48 -13.23 10.46 -12.93
CA TYR A 48 -13.14 9.35 -11.99
C TYR A 48 -12.00 9.58 -10.99
N ASP A 49 -12.33 9.98 -9.77
CA ASP A 49 -11.38 10.44 -8.77
C ASP A 49 -10.97 9.34 -7.77
N ARG A 50 -10.17 9.71 -6.76
CA ARG A 50 -9.70 8.77 -5.73
C ARG A 50 -10.86 8.18 -4.92
N TYR A 51 -11.88 8.98 -4.61
CA TYR A 51 -13.02 8.55 -3.82
C TYR A 51 -13.90 7.58 -4.62
N ASP A 52 -14.07 7.82 -5.92
CA ASP A 52 -14.73 6.87 -6.81
C ASP A 52 -14.02 5.52 -6.83
N MET A 53 -12.70 5.51 -6.98
CA MET A 53 -11.90 4.28 -6.94
C MET A 53 -12.01 3.55 -5.59
N GLN A 54 -12.08 4.28 -4.48
CA GLN A 54 -12.28 3.70 -3.14
C GLN A 54 -13.68 3.08 -2.98
N ARG A 55 -14.72 3.71 -3.54
CA ARG A 55 -16.06 3.13 -3.61
C ARG A 55 -16.06 1.86 -4.44
N GLN A 56 -15.44 1.89 -5.62
CA GLN A 56 -15.32 0.72 -6.50
C GLN A 56 -14.59 -0.43 -5.81
N LEU A 57 -13.49 -0.16 -5.10
CA LEU A 57 -12.76 -1.20 -4.33
C LEU A 57 -13.64 -1.92 -3.30
N THR A 58 -14.64 -1.23 -2.73
CA THR A 58 -15.59 -1.85 -1.79
C THR A 58 -16.49 -2.86 -2.49
N LEU A 59 -16.87 -2.60 -3.74
CA LEU A 59 -17.59 -3.54 -4.59
C LEU A 59 -16.67 -4.66 -5.07
N ASP A 60 -15.46 -4.33 -5.51
CA ASP A 60 -14.48 -5.31 -5.98
C ASP A 60 -14.14 -6.34 -4.92
N LYS A 61 -14.08 -5.95 -3.64
CA LYS A 61 -13.87 -6.89 -2.52
C LYS A 61 -15.02 -7.88 -2.31
N LYS A 62 -16.22 -7.60 -2.81
CA LYS A 62 -17.34 -8.55 -2.81
C LYS A 62 -17.18 -9.57 -3.93
N THR A 63 -16.78 -9.11 -5.12
CA THR A 63 -16.55 -9.95 -6.30
C THR A 63 -15.26 -10.77 -6.23
N TYR A 64 -14.21 -10.20 -5.63
CA TYR A 64 -12.86 -10.74 -5.55
C TYR A 64 -12.45 -10.88 -4.08
N PRO A 65 -12.87 -11.96 -3.39
CA PRO A 65 -12.61 -12.13 -1.95
C PRO A 65 -11.13 -12.11 -1.56
N PHE A 66 -10.22 -12.49 -2.47
CA PHE A 66 -8.77 -12.47 -2.22
C PHE A 66 -8.25 -11.07 -1.85
N LEU A 67 -8.92 -9.98 -2.26
CA LEU A 67 -8.57 -8.62 -1.85
C LEU A 67 -8.78 -8.35 -0.35
N LYS A 68 -9.50 -9.24 0.35
CA LYS A 68 -9.65 -9.21 1.82
C LYS A 68 -8.52 -9.97 2.54
N GLU A 69 -7.67 -10.69 1.81
CA GLU A 69 -6.53 -11.41 2.37
C GLU A 69 -5.41 -10.48 2.84
N MET A 70 -5.36 -9.23 2.36
CA MET A 70 -4.41 -8.24 2.82
C MET A 70 -5.06 -7.11 3.65
N PRO A 71 -4.29 -6.34 4.43
CA PRO A 71 -4.79 -5.14 5.07
C PRO A 71 -5.38 -4.16 4.05
N SER A 72 -6.45 -3.46 4.42
CA SER A 72 -7.11 -2.50 3.52
C SER A 72 -6.26 -1.27 3.21
N GLN A 73 -5.36 -0.90 4.13
CA GLN A 73 -4.52 0.30 4.07
C GLN A 73 -3.67 0.36 2.78
N PRO A 74 -2.83 -0.63 2.44
CA PRO A 74 -2.06 -0.56 1.21
C PRO A 74 -2.90 -0.55 -0.07
N LEU A 75 -4.04 -1.26 -0.10
CA LEU A 75 -4.96 -1.23 -1.24
C LEU A 75 -5.54 0.17 -1.47
N GLN A 76 -5.85 0.91 -0.40
CA GLN A 76 -6.33 2.28 -0.52
C GLN A 76 -5.21 3.26 -0.93
N GLU A 77 -3.98 3.04 -0.45
CA GLU A 77 -2.81 3.83 -0.84
C GLU A 77 -2.46 3.71 -2.33
N VAL A 78 -2.89 2.63 -2.99
CA VAL A 78 -2.81 2.51 -4.47
C VAL A 78 -3.44 3.72 -5.16
N PHE A 79 -4.61 4.16 -4.69
CA PHE A 79 -5.33 5.27 -5.32
C PHE A 79 -4.70 6.62 -5.01
N VAL A 80 -4.05 6.77 -3.86
CA VAL A 80 -3.20 7.93 -3.55
C VAL A 80 -2.01 7.99 -4.51
N ARG A 81 -1.35 6.85 -4.76
CA ARG A 81 -0.26 6.73 -5.72
C ARG A 81 -0.71 7.07 -7.14
N LEU A 82 -1.88 6.59 -7.57
CA LEU A 82 -2.44 6.89 -8.89
C LEU A 82 -2.81 8.38 -9.02
N LYS A 83 -3.47 8.96 -8.01
CA LYS A 83 -3.78 10.40 -7.98
C LYS A 83 -2.50 11.23 -8.13
N LYS A 84 -1.46 10.95 -7.33
CA LYS A 84 -0.16 11.63 -7.44
C LYS A 84 0.43 11.54 -8.84
N ALA A 85 0.37 10.37 -9.48
CA ALA A 85 0.87 10.19 -10.84
C ALA A 85 0.13 11.09 -11.85
N PHE A 86 -1.19 11.20 -11.74
CA PHE A 86 -1.98 12.13 -12.56
C PHE A 86 -1.70 13.60 -12.22
N ASP A 87 -1.58 13.96 -10.94
CA ASP A 87 -1.25 15.33 -10.52
C ASP A 87 0.10 15.77 -11.12
N HIS A 88 1.12 14.91 -11.10
CA HIS A 88 2.40 15.17 -11.76
C HIS A 88 2.28 15.27 -13.29
N PHE A 89 1.46 14.43 -13.91
CA PHE A 89 1.20 14.52 -15.35
C PHE A 89 0.56 15.87 -15.73
N PHE A 90 -0.46 16.31 -15.02
CA PHE A 90 -1.14 17.58 -15.30
C PHE A 90 -0.26 18.81 -15.04
N ARG A 91 0.66 18.72 -14.06
CA ARG A 91 1.70 19.74 -13.83
C ARG A 91 2.82 19.72 -14.86
N LYS A 92 2.83 18.75 -15.78
CA LYS A 92 3.89 18.51 -16.77
C LYS A 92 5.24 18.07 -16.17
N ASP A 93 5.24 17.57 -14.93
CA ASP A 93 6.43 17.03 -14.25
C ASP A 93 6.72 15.57 -14.66
N ALA A 94 5.70 14.87 -15.16
CA ALA A 94 5.80 13.45 -15.50
C ALA A 94 5.00 13.11 -16.75
N LYS A 95 5.33 11.97 -17.37
CA LYS A 95 4.54 11.40 -18.48
C LYS A 95 3.23 10.80 -17.95
N TYR A 96 2.29 10.58 -18.87
CA TYR A 96 1.00 9.96 -18.57
C TYR A 96 1.18 8.64 -17.78
N PRO A 97 0.39 8.39 -16.71
CA PRO A 97 0.49 7.17 -15.92
C PRO A 97 0.33 5.92 -16.78
N LYS A 98 1.23 4.95 -16.60
CA LYS A 98 1.17 3.65 -17.31
C LYS A 98 0.77 2.54 -16.36
N GLN A 99 0.18 1.49 -16.93
CA GLN A 99 0.03 0.21 -16.25
C GLN A 99 1.40 -0.29 -15.75
N LYS A 100 1.39 -0.89 -14.56
CA LYS A 100 2.57 -1.36 -13.85
C LYS A 100 2.84 -2.82 -14.18
N LYS A 101 4.04 -3.11 -14.66
CA LYS A 101 4.56 -4.48 -14.77
C LYS A 101 4.97 -4.97 -13.39
N TYR A 102 5.23 -6.27 -13.27
CA TYR A 102 5.67 -6.88 -12.01
C TYR A 102 6.89 -6.16 -11.40
N LYS A 103 7.87 -5.83 -12.24
CA LYS A 103 9.10 -5.13 -11.83
C LYS A 103 8.87 -3.65 -11.45
N ASP A 104 7.78 -3.04 -11.90
CA ASP A 104 7.50 -1.60 -11.70
C ASP A 104 6.74 -1.32 -10.39
N TYR A 105 6.23 -2.36 -9.71
CA TYR A 105 5.46 -2.25 -8.48
C TYR A 105 6.14 -3.04 -7.35
N ASN A 106 7.15 -2.43 -6.74
CA ASN A 106 8.02 -3.07 -5.76
C ASN A 106 7.79 -2.60 -4.31
N SER A 107 6.77 -1.78 -4.05
CA SER A 107 6.50 -1.29 -2.71
C SER A 107 5.02 -1.14 -2.41
N MET A 108 4.68 -1.41 -1.15
CA MET A 108 3.36 -1.19 -0.57
C MET A 108 3.49 -0.27 0.65
N THR A 109 2.51 0.61 0.83
CA THR A 109 2.58 1.66 1.84
C THR A 109 1.51 1.44 2.91
N PHE A 110 1.93 1.50 4.17
CA PHE A 110 1.07 1.51 5.34
C PHE A 110 1.11 2.93 5.93
N PRO A 111 0.05 3.74 5.77
CA PRO A 111 0.05 5.15 6.15
C PRO A 111 -0.03 5.38 7.66
N GLN A 112 -0.07 4.30 8.46
CA GLN A 112 -0.17 4.32 9.92
C GLN A 112 0.62 3.12 10.46
N PHE A 113 1.24 3.29 11.63
CA PHE A 113 2.06 2.27 12.28
C PHE A 113 1.86 2.32 13.80
N GLY A 114 1.96 1.16 14.46
CA GLY A 114 1.89 1.05 15.92
C GLY A 114 0.47 0.80 16.42
N PHE A 115 0.02 1.58 17.39
CA PHE A 115 -1.27 1.42 18.05
C PHE A 115 -2.22 2.57 17.69
N LYS A 116 -3.52 2.26 17.62
CA LYS A 116 -4.59 3.25 17.50
C LYS A 116 -4.58 4.16 18.74
N PRO A 117 -5.19 5.37 18.66
CA PRO A 117 -5.20 6.33 19.77
C PRO A 117 -5.71 5.78 21.11
N ASN A 118 -6.54 4.73 21.08
CA ASN A 118 -7.06 4.08 22.29
C ASN A 118 -6.08 3.09 22.96
N GLY A 119 -4.88 2.88 22.40
CA GLY A 119 -3.83 1.98 22.90
C GLY A 119 -4.14 0.47 22.83
N LYS A 120 -5.42 0.09 22.77
CA LYS A 120 -5.88 -1.31 22.84
C LYS A 120 -5.82 -2.06 21.52
N HIS A 121 -5.78 -1.34 20.39
CA HIS A 121 -5.83 -1.95 19.07
C HIS A 121 -4.63 -1.53 18.24
N ARG A 122 -4.00 -2.52 17.60
CA ARG A 122 -2.88 -2.29 16.67
C ARG A 122 -3.41 -1.76 15.33
N TYR A 123 -2.60 -0.95 14.65
CA TYR A 123 -2.75 -0.72 13.21
C TYR A 123 -2.38 -1.99 12.43
N ALA A 124 -2.43 -1.93 11.10
CA ALA A 124 -2.07 -3.09 10.27
C ALA A 124 -0.61 -3.53 10.49
N MET A 125 0.28 -2.59 10.82
CA MET A 125 1.68 -2.85 11.13
C MET A 125 2.00 -2.22 12.49
N SER A 126 2.73 -2.93 13.33
CA SER A 126 3.26 -2.45 14.61
C SER A 126 4.57 -3.16 14.93
N PHE A 127 5.21 -2.81 16.05
CA PHE A 127 6.15 -3.74 16.69
C PHE A 127 5.39 -4.75 17.54
N SER A 128 5.91 -5.97 17.65
CA SER A 128 5.51 -6.90 18.71
C SER A 128 6.23 -6.56 20.02
N ASP A 129 5.95 -7.33 21.06
CA ASP A 129 6.55 -7.13 22.38
C ASP A 129 8.03 -7.61 22.39
N ASN A 130 8.47 -8.32 21.34
CA ASN A 130 9.84 -8.76 21.12
C ASN A 130 10.62 -7.84 20.15
N ASP A 131 10.17 -6.60 19.96
CA ASP A 131 10.76 -5.61 19.03
C ASP A 131 10.82 -6.05 17.55
N LYS A 132 10.03 -7.05 17.17
CA LYS A 132 9.91 -7.52 15.78
C LYS A 132 8.82 -6.77 15.04
N LEU A 133 8.94 -6.70 13.73
CA LEU A 133 7.87 -6.14 12.90
C LEU A 133 6.68 -7.10 12.91
N TYR A 134 5.49 -6.61 13.26
CA TYR A 134 4.31 -7.44 13.44
C TYR A 134 3.17 -7.04 12.51
N ASN A 135 2.50 -8.06 11.96
CA ASN A 135 1.21 -7.95 11.31
C ASN A 135 0.34 -9.15 11.67
N LYS A 136 -0.95 -8.94 11.94
CA LYS A 136 -1.89 -10.00 12.33
C LYS A 136 -1.89 -11.22 11.40
N LYS A 137 -1.66 -11.03 10.10
CA LYS A 137 -1.69 -12.09 9.08
C LYS A 137 -0.32 -12.66 8.74
N LEU A 138 0.77 -11.91 8.96
CA LEU A 138 2.14 -12.37 8.71
C LEU A 138 2.83 -12.92 9.96
N GLY A 139 2.33 -12.59 11.15
CA GLY A 139 3.02 -12.83 12.41
C GLY A 139 4.15 -11.83 12.63
N GLU A 140 5.15 -12.26 13.40
CA GLU A 140 6.39 -11.52 13.62
C GLU A 140 7.37 -11.72 12.47
N ILE A 141 8.03 -10.65 12.07
CA ILE A 141 9.07 -10.60 11.04
C ILE A 141 10.29 -9.94 11.69
N GLU A 142 11.42 -10.63 11.62
CA GLU A 142 12.69 -10.08 12.13
C GLU A 142 13.05 -8.80 11.41
N ILE A 143 13.61 -7.83 12.13
CA ILE A 143 14.04 -6.54 11.61
C ILE A 143 15.39 -6.15 12.23
N LEU A 144 16.35 -5.73 11.39
CA LEU A 144 17.64 -5.24 11.87
C LEU A 144 17.60 -3.72 12.07
N LEU A 145 17.39 -3.28 13.31
CA LEU A 145 17.42 -1.87 13.71
C LEU A 145 18.87 -1.43 14.03
N HIS A 146 19.68 -1.19 12.99
CA HIS A 146 21.06 -0.68 13.13
C HIS A 146 21.15 0.77 13.62
N ARG A 147 20.02 1.46 13.75
CA ARG A 147 19.87 2.81 14.30
C ARG A 147 18.61 2.85 15.17
N PRO A 148 18.59 3.65 16.25
CA PRO A 148 17.39 3.82 17.05
C PRO A 148 16.30 4.53 16.26
N LEU A 149 15.04 4.19 16.56
CA LEU A 149 13.88 4.85 15.99
C LEU A 149 13.60 6.14 16.78
N GLU A 150 13.89 7.28 16.16
CA GLU A 150 13.62 8.59 16.73
C GLU A 150 12.17 9.03 16.44
N GLY A 151 11.40 9.25 17.51
CA GLY A 151 10.04 9.77 17.45
C GLY A 151 8.98 8.77 16.97
N THR A 152 7.81 9.29 16.61
CA THR A 152 6.66 8.47 16.21
C THR A 152 6.72 8.09 14.74
N ILE A 153 6.64 6.79 14.44
CA ILE A 153 6.55 6.29 13.06
C ILE A 153 5.20 6.69 12.48
N LYS A 154 5.22 7.57 11.48
CA LYS A 154 4.01 8.02 10.78
C LYS A 154 3.56 7.05 9.70
N GLN A 155 4.51 6.41 9.02
CA GLN A 155 4.27 5.58 7.85
C GLN A 155 5.34 4.50 7.75
N LEU A 156 4.93 3.31 7.31
CA LEU A 156 5.84 2.23 6.94
C LEU A 156 5.70 1.94 5.44
N ILE A 157 6.82 1.75 4.76
CA ILE A 157 6.85 1.31 3.36
C ILE A 157 7.60 -0.01 3.32
N LEU A 158 6.92 -1.08 2.94
CA LEU A 158 7.58 -2.35 2.63
C LEU A 158 7.97 -2.33 1.16
N LYS A 159 9.25 -2.61 0.88
CA LYS A 159 9.82 -2.61 -0.46
C LYS A 159 10.54 -3.95 -0.68
N ARG A 160 10.32 -4.56 -1.84
CA ARG A 160 11.07 -5.73 -2.32
C ARG A 160 12.50 -5.33 -2.69
#